data_AF-A0A139PDQ5-F1
#
_entry.id   AF-A0A139PDQ5-F1
#
_cell.length_a   1.000
_cell.length_b   1.000
_cell.length_c   1.000
_cell.angle_alpha   90.00
_cell.angle_beta   90.00
_cell.angle_gamma   90.00
#
_symmetry.space_group_name_H-M   'P 1'
#
loop_
_entity.id
_entity.type
_entity.pdbx_description
1 polymer ?
#
loop_
_entity_poly.entity_id
_entity_poly.type
_entity_poly.pdbx_seq_one_letter_code
_entity_poly.pdbx_strand_id
1 'polypeptide(L)'
;MDSEAGFTVLEDEKRLFEPYFPSPQRYWTNPARAIEFEKACNEFWWVSAYVVKEICRKQAIYATDHLYSICQQEVLKVLAWQVSSDRGRVDIGKNYKYLFQYLPAEKEKEFSNLLDFASLDKITQSLFATMELFHQEAQILAQKMGFDYDMEVAEKMIEYAEERVKKFGNN
;
A
#
# COMPACT_ATOMS: atom_id res chain seq x y z
N MET A 1 12.27 -5.14 19.60
CA MET A 1 11.62 -4.12 18.75
C MET A 1 12.62 -3.00 18.61
N ASP A 2 13.45 -3.04 17.56
CA ASP A 2 14.49 -2.04 17.33
C ASP A 2 13.83 -0.73 16.95
N SER A 3 13.67 0.16 17.93
CA SER A 3 13.13 1.49 17.72
C SER A 3 13.98 2.23 16.69
N GLU A 4 13.32 2.98 15.80
CA GLU A 4 14.00 3.79 14.78
C GLU A 4 14.88 4.91 15.36
N ALA A 5 14.83 5.12 16.67
CA ALA A 5 15.68 6.04 17.39
C ALA A 5 17.08 5.44 17.63
N GLY A 6 17.75 5.02 16.55
CA GLY A 6 19.20 4.86 16.57
C GLY A 6 19.84 6.25 16.59
N PHE A 7 20.72 6.51 17.54
CA PHE A 7 21.52 7.72 17.53
C PHE A 7 22.69 7.53 16.56
N THR A 8 22.97 8.54 15.73
CA THR A 8 24.22 8.59 14.98
C THR A 8 25.23 9.32 15.84
N VAL A 9 26.30 8.63 16.24
CA VAL A 9 27.42 9.25 16.95
C VAL A 9 28.17 10.13 15.96
N LEU A 10 28.09 11.45 16.13
CA LEU A 10 28.82 12.41 15.30
C LEU A 10 30.26 12.58 15.77
N GLU A 11 30.47 12.52 17.09
CA GLU A 11 31.77 12.65 17.75
C GLU A 11 31.80 11.79 19.01
N ASP A 12 32.84 10.97 19.16
CA ASP A 12 33.07 10.14 20.35
C ASP A 12 34.57 9.93 20.56
N GLU A 13 35.24 11.01 20.94
CA GLU A 13 36.68 11.00 21.21
C GLU A 13 37.08 9.96 22.27
N LYS A 14 36.17 9.67 23.20
CA LYS A 14 36.39 8.76 24.33
C LYS A 14 35.96 7.32 24.04
N ARG A 15 35.42 7.03 22.85
CA ARG A 15 34.92 5.71 22.42
C ARG A 15 33.95 5.08 23.43
N LEU A 16 33.07 5.89 23.99
CA LEU A 16 32.09 5.47 25.00
C LEU A 16 30.89 4.75 24.38
N PHE A 17 30.68 4.89 23.07
CA PHE A 17 29.56 4.27 22.37
C PHE A 17 30.01 3.11 21.49
N GLU A 18 29.20 2.07 21.41
CA GLU A 18 29.37 1.05 20.37
C GLU A 18 29.08 1.63 18.99
N PRO A 19 29.82 1.21 17.94
CA PRO A 19 29.52 1.64 16.57
C PRO A 19 28.08 1.29 16.18
N TYR A 20 27.27 2.32 15.91
CA TYR A 20 25.92 2.12 15.40
C TYR A 20 25.96 1.93 13.88
N PHE A 21 25.56 0.75 13.43
CA PHE A 21 25.32 0.48 12.02
C PHE A 21 23.81 0.36 11.78
N PRO A 22 23.15 1.34 11.13
CA PRO A 22 21.77 1.17 10.76
C PRO A 22 21.65 -0.07 9.87
N SER A 23 20.83 -1.05 10.28
CA SER A 23 20.61 -2.25 9.47
C SER A 23 19.48 -1.99 8.46
N PRO A 24 19.78 -1.85 7.15
CA PRO A 24 18.74 -1.69 6.14
C PRO A 24 17.93 -2.98 5.95
N GLN A 25 18.38 -4.11 6.53
CA GLN A 25 17.79 -5.44 6.34
C GLN A 25 16.31 -5.51 6.75
N ARG A 26 15.87 -4.65 7.67
CA ARG A 26 14.45 -4.58 8.07
C ARG A 26 13.53 -4.03 6.97
N TYR A 27 14.09 -3.35 5.97
CA TYR A 27 13.37 -2.84 4.81
C TYR A 27 13.55 -3.73 3.57
N TRP A 28 14.17 -4.90 3.75
CA TRP A 28 14.32 -5.85 2.66
C TRP A 28 13.03 -6.63 2.46
N THR A 29 12.51 -6.58 1.25
CA THR A 29 11.33 -7.32 0.83
C THR A 29 11.75 -8.59 0.10
N ASN A 30 11.25 -9.73 0.58
CA ASN A 30 11.37 -11.01 -0.12
C ASN A 30 10.21 -11.19 -1.12
N PRO A 31 10.31 -12.13 -2.08
CA PRO A 31 9.14 -12.59 -2.84
C PRO A 31 7.99 -12.97 -1.91
N ALA A 32 6.75 -12.63 -2.28
CA ALA A 32 5.58 -12.97 -1.49
C ALA A 32 5.42 -14.49 -1.36
N ARG A 33 4.86 -14.94 -0.24
CA ARG A 33 4.25 -16.27 -0.12
C ARG A 33 2.75 -16.16 -0.42
N ALA A 34 2.15 -17.24 -0.91
CA ALA A 34 0.72 -17.28 -1.23
C ALA A 34 -0.17 -16.81 -0.06
N ILE A 35 0.11 -17.28 1.17
CA ILE A 35 -0.63 -16.87 2.38
C ILE A 35 -0.47 -15.39 2.74
N GLU A 36 0.65 -14.76 2.38
CA GLU A 36 0.87 -13.33 2.63
C GLU A 36 0.13 -12.48 1.61
N PHE A 37 0.11 -12.94 0.35
CA PHE A 37 -0.65 -12.34 -0.72
C PHE A 37 -2.16 -12.42 -0.47
N GLU A 38 -2.68 -13.58 -0.04
CA GLU A 38 -4.08 -13.76 0.34
C GLU A 38 -4.49 -12.78 1.45
N LYS A 39 -3.66 -12.65 2.49
CA LYS A 39 -3.90 -11.71 3.59
C LYS A 39 -3.89 -10.25 3.12
N ALA A 40 -3.00 -9.89 2.20
CA ALA A 40 -2.97 -8.55 1.62
C ALA A 40 -4.25 -8.24 0.85
N CYS A 41 -4.73 -9.18 0.03
CA CYS A 41 -6.00 -9.04 -0.70
C CYS A 41 -7.18 -8.91 0.25
N ASN A 42 -7.24 -9.76 1.28
CA ASN A 42 -8.32 -9.71 2.27
C ASN A 42 -8.32 -8.37 3.04
N GLU A 43 -7.16 -7.92 3.51
CA GLU A 43 -7.04 -6.64 4.23
C GLU A 43 -7.46 -5.47 3.34
N PHE A 44 -6.98 -5.43 2.09
CA PHE A 44 -7.33 -4.39 1.13
C PHE A 44 -8.85 -4.29 0.92
N TRP A 45 -9.48 -5.40 0.54
CA TRP A 45 -10.91 -5.41 0.22
C TRP A 45 -11.75 -5.16 1.46
N TRP A 46 -11.42 -5.79 2.59
CA TRP A 46 -12.13 -5.56 3.86
C TRP A 46 -12.11 -4.09 4.28
N VAL A 47 -10.93 -3.46 4.23
CA VAL A 47 -10.77 -2.07 4.66
C VAL A 47 -11.35 -1.08 3.67
N SER A 48 -11.34 -1.39 2.36
CA SER A 48 -12.00 -0.55 1.36
C SER A 48 -13.49 -0.32 1.68
N ALA A 49 -14.19 -1.32 2.23
CA ALA A 49 -15.58 -1.16 2.67
C ALA A 49 -15.73 -0.19 3.85
N TYR A 50 -14.73 -0.05 4.72
CA TYR A 50 -14.74 0.99 5.75
C TYR A 50 -14.59 2.37 5.14
N VAL A 51 -13.65 2.54 4.20
CA VAL A 51 -13.48 3.82 3.49
C VAL A 51 -14.79 4.25 2.83
N VAL A 52 -15.49 3.34 2.14
CA VAL A 52 -16.83 3.59 1.56
C VAL A 52 -17.82 4.08 2.62
N LYS A 53 -17.91 3.40 3.77
CA LYS A 53 -18.83 3.76 4.86
C LYS A 53 -18.52 5.17 5.39
N GLU A 54 -17.24 5.51 5.54
CA GLU A 54 -16.84 6.80 6.07
C GLU A 54 -17.02 7.96 5.06
N ILE A 55 -16.85 7.70 3.77
CA ILE A 55 -17.26 8.62 2.71
C ILE A 55 -18.77 8.89 2.80
N CYS A 56 -19.59 7.83 2.91
CA CYS A 56 -21.05 7.96 3.03
C CYS A 56 -21.48 8.71 4.31
N ARG A 57 -20.67 8.65 5.38
CA ARG A 57 -20.89 9.36 6.66
C ARG A 57 -20.25 10.74 6.69
N LYS A 58 -19.63 11.19 5.59
CA LYS A 58 -18.93 12.47 5.48
C LYS A 58 -17.75 12.64 6.45
N GLN A 59 -17.10 11.54 6.83
CA GLN A 59 -15.94 11.52 7.74
C GLN A 59 -14.62 11.55 6.96
N ALA A 60 -14.26 12.71 6.42
CA ALA A 60 -13.10 12.85 5.52
C ALA A 60 -11.76 12.39 6.15
N ILE A 61 -11.51 12.73 7.41
CA ILE A 61 -10.26 12.38 8.10
C ILE A 61 -10.15 10.87 8.29
N TYR A 62 -11.23 10.23 8.73
CA TYR A 62 -11.27 8.77 8.91
C TYR A 62 -11.08 8.08 7.56
N ALA A 63 -11.84 8.47 6.54
CA ALA A 63 -11.73 7.90 5.20
C ALA A 63 -10.30 8.01 4.65
N THR A 64 -9.66 9.18 4.81
CA THR A 64 -8.28 9.43 4.39
C THR A 64 -7.29 8.54 5.14
N ASP A 65 -7.43 8.43 6.46
CA ASP A 65 -6.57 7.62 7.29
C ASP A 65 -6.57 6.15 6.85
N HIS A 66 -7.74 5.55 6.67
CA HIS A 66 -7.83 4.14 6.24
C HIS A 66 -7.42 3.93 4.78
N LEU A 67 -7.74 4.89 3.90
CA LEU A 67 -7.34 4.83 2.50
C LEU A 67 -5.80 4.87 2.36
N TYR A 68 -5.14 5.81 3.02
CA TYR A 68 -3.68 5.99 2.89
C TYR A 68 -2.89 4.98 3.72
N SER A 69 -3.28 4.75 4.98
CA SER A 69 -2.49 3.94 5.91
C SER A 69 -2.69 2.43 5.75
N ILE A 70 -3.75 1.99 5.05
CA ILE A 70 -4.03 0.58 4.83
C ILE A 70 -4.18 0.26 3.34
N CYS A 71 -5.22 0.75 2.66
CA CYS A 71 -5.50 0.34 1.28
C CYS A 71 -4.33 0.65 0.33
N GLN A 72 -3.83 1.88 0.35
CA GLN A 72 -2.69 2.28 -0.49
C GLN A 72 -1.36 1.64 -0.03
N GLN A 73 -1.23 1.25 1.24
CA GLN A 73 -0.07 0.48 1.70
C GLN A 73 -0.08 -0.96 1.17
N GLU A 74 -1.25 -1.59 1.08
CA GLU A 74 -1.37 -2.92 0.46
C GLU A 74 -1.09 -2.87 -1.05
N VAL A 75 -1.42 -1.76 -1.75
CA VAL A 75 -0.95 -1.52 -3.13
C VAL A 75 0.57 -1.46 -3.20
N LEU A 76 1.21 -0.64 -2.37
CA LEU A 76 2.68 -0.52 -2.34
C LEU A 76 3.37 -1.85 -2.04
N LYS A 77 2.77 -2.68 -1.19
CA LYS A 77 3.24 -4.02 -0.86
C LYS A 77 3.14 -4.99 -2.04
N VAL A 78 2.04 -4.98 -2.79
CA VAL A 78 1.90 -5.75 -4.03
C VAL A 78 2.95 -5.32 -5.07
N LEU A 79 3.14 -4.02 -5.26
CA LEU A 79 4.20 -3.49 -6.14
C LEU A 79 5.61 -3.92 -5.67
N ALA A 80 5.88 -3.88 -4.36
CA ALA A 80 7.13 -4.35 -3.80
C ALA A 80 7.37 -5.85 -4.05
N TRP A 81 6.31 -6.66 -3.99
CA TRP A 81 6.39 -8.09 -4.34
C TRP A 81 6.56 -8.33 -5.83
N GLN A 82 6.00 -7.48 -6.69
CA GLN A 82 6.31 -7.55 -8.12
C GLN A 82 7.81 -7.34 -8.38
N VAL A 83 8.41 -6.34 -7.72
CA VAL A 83 9.87 -6.10 -7.83
C VAL A 83 10.67 -7.27 -7.27
N SER A 84 10.32 -7.77 -6.08
CA SER A 84 11.09 -8.84 -5.44
C SER A 84 10.91 -10.19 -6.13
N SER A 85 9.78 -10.43 -6.80
CA SER A 85 9.59 -11.64 -7.62
C SER A 85 10.50 -11.69 -8.84
N ASP A 86 10.88 -10.55 -9.44
CA ASP A 86 11.85 -10.52 -10.55
C ASP A 86 13.30 -10.59 -10.09
N ARG A 87 13.61 -9.93 -8.96
CA ARG A 87 14.99 -9.62 -8.55
C ARG A 87 15.46 -10.45 -7.36
N GLY A 88 14.57 -11.21 -6.75
CA GLY A 88 14.77 -11.78 -5.43
C GLY A 88 14.67 -10.70 -4.34
N ARG A 89 15.36 -10.91 -3.22
CA ARG A 89 15.31 -9.99 -2.07
C ARG A 89 15.89 -8.62 -2.43
N VAL A 90 15.11 -7.56 -2.24
CA VAL A 90 15.49 -6.16 -2.55
C VAL A 90 15.23 -5.23 -1.37
N ASP A 91 16.01 -4.15 -1.27
CA ASP A 91 15.75 -3.06 -0.32
C ASP A 91 14.76 -2.06 -0.92
N ILE A 92 13.55 -2.00 -0.37
CA ILE A 92 12.53 -1.00 -0.77
C ILE A 92 12.65 0.31 0.00
N GLY A 93 13.48 0.33 1.05
CA GLY A 93 13.66 1.44 1.96
C GLY A 93 12.46 1.71 2.87
N LYS A 94 12.70 2.51 3.92
CA LYS A 94 11.64 3.05 4.79
C LYS A 94 10.57 3.77 3.96
N ASN A 95 9.30 3.47 4.22
CA ASN A 95 8.16 4.07 3.52
C ASN A 95 8.28 3.96 1.98
N TYR A 96 8.80 2.82 1.49
CA TYR A 96 8.92 2.54 0.06
C TYR A 96 9.76 3.55 -0.75
N LYS A 97 10.65 4.31 -0.09
CA LYS A 97 11.45 5.38 -0.74
C LYS A 97 12.31 4.92 -1.93
N TYR A 98 12.60 3.62 -2.04
CA TYR A 98 13.36 3.05 -3.16
C TYR A 98 12.49 2.22 -4.11
N LEU A 99 11.23 1.94 -3.77
CA LEU A 99 10.35 1.08 -4.57
C LEU A 99 10.25 1.54 -6.02
N PHE A 100 9.95 2.83 -6.22
CA PHE A 100 9.72 3.40 -7.55
C PHE A 100 10.98 3.48 -8.43
N GLN A 101 12.17 3.33 -7.85
CA GLN A 101 13.42 3.24 -8.61
C GLN A 101 13.55 1.92 -9.36
N TYR A 102 12.78 0.90 -8.95
CA TYR A 102 12.76 -0.42 -9.58
C TYR A 102 11.63 -0.61 -10.59
N LEU A 103 10.64 0.29 -10.58
CA LEU A 103 9.43 0.22 -11.41
C LEU A 103 9.55 1.14 -12.63
N PRO A 104 8.70 0.97 -13.66
CA PRO A 104 8.61 1.92 -14.77
C PRO A 104 8.35 3.35 -14.28
N ALA A 105 8.89 4.34 -14.99
CA ALA A 105 8.86 5.75 -14.59
C ALA A 105 7.43 6.30 -14.39
N GLU A 106 6.44 5.71 -15.06
CA GLU A 106 5.04 6.09 -14.99
C GLU A 106 4.39 5.68 -13.66
N LYS A 107 4.91 4.65 -12.99
CA LYS A 107 4.29 4.01 -11.82
C LYS A 107 4.30 4.93 -10.60
N GLU A 108 5.36 5.72 -10.42
CA GLU A 108 5.42 6.72 -9.34
C GLU A 108 4.36 7.80 -9.52
N LYS A 109 4.16 8.26 -10.77
CA LYS A 109 3.15 9.27 -11.08
C LYS A 109 1.74 8.70 -10.92
N GLU A 110 1.51 7.48 -11.38
CA GLU A 110 0.24 6.76 -11.21
C GLU A 110 -0.14 6.65 -9.74
N PHE A 111 0.78 6.19 -8.88
CA PHE A 111 0.54 6.13 -7.44
C PHE A 111 0.37 7.51 -6.81
N SER A 112 1.19 8.49 -7.22
CA SER A 112 1.11 9.86 -6.68
C SER A 112 -0.25 10.53 -6.98
N ASN A 113 -0.88 10.19 -8.11
CA ASN A 113 -2.21 10.70 -8.46
C ASN A 113 -3.30 10.20 -7.50
N LEU A 114 -3.05 9.10 -6.76
CA LEU A 114 -3.96 8.60 -5.73
C LEU A 114 -3.92 9.46 -4.46
N LEU A 115 -2.96 10.37 -4.31
CA LEU A 115 -2.76 11.15 -3.07
C LEU A 115 -3.52 12.48 -3.05
N ASP A 116 -4.62 12.58 -3.79
CA ASP A 116 -5.53 13.72 -3.77
C ASP A 116 -6.64 13.52 -2.74
N PHE A 117 -6.44 14.07 -1.54
CA PHE A 117 -7.39 13.99 -0.43
C PHE A 117 -8.02 15.35 -0.09
N ALA A 118 -8.04 16.29 -1.04
CA ALA A 118 -8.44 17.68 -0.79
C ALA A 118 -9.93 17.85 -0.42
N SER A 119 -10.78 16.89 -0.75
CA SER A 119 -12.21 16.87 -0.43
C SER A 119 -12.75 15.44 -0.41
N LEU A 120 -13.99 15.25 0.06
CA LEU A 120 -14.66 13.95 0.00
C LEU A 120 -14.79 13.42 -1.44
N ASP A 121 -15.04 14.30 -2.41
CA ASP A 121 -15.11 13.91 -3.82
C ASP A 121 -13.74 13.41 -4.32
N LYS A 122 -12.66 14.08 -3.89
CA LYS A 122 -11.29 13.67 -4.22
C LYS A 122 -10.89 12.36 -3.54
N ILE A 123 -11.26 12.18 -2.27
CA ILE A 123 -11.08 10.91 -1.55
C ILE A 123 -11.86 9.78 -2.24
N THR A 124 -13.07 10.06 -2.72
CA THR A 124 -13.89 9.08 -3.46
C THR A 124 -13.24 8.68 -4.78
N GLN A 125 -12.75 9.66 -5.55
CA GLN A 125 -12.00 9.40 -6.78
C GLN A 125 -10.72 8.61 -6.50
N SER A 126 -9.99 8.98 -5.46
CA SER A 126 -8.79 8.27 -5.01
C SER A 126 -9.09 6.82 -4.59
N LEU A 127 -10.18 6.58 -3.87
CA LEU A 127 -10.61 5.22 -3.49
C LEU A 127 -10.84 4.36 -4.75
N PHE A 128 -11.62 4.84 -5.72
CA PHE A 128 -11.91 4.06 -6.92
C PHE A 128 -10.64 3.78 -7.74
N ALA A 129 -9.79 4.79 -7.94
CA ALA A 129 -8.52 4.61 -8.63
C ALA A 129 -7.58 3.65 -7.88
N THR A 130 -7.61 3.67 -6.54
CA THR A 130 -6.85 2.73 -5.70
C THR A 130 -7.38 1.30 -5.85
N MET A 131 -8.71 1.10 -5.92
CA MET A 131 -9.34 -0.21 -6.14
C MET A 131 -9.01 -0.78 -7.51
N GLU A 132 -9.07 0.04 -8.56
CA GLU A 132 -8.70 -0.36 -9.91
C GLU A 132 -7.22 -0.76 -10.00
N LEU A 133 -6.33 0.08 -9.46
CA LEU A 133 -4.90 -0.21 -9.45
C LEU A 133 -4.59 -1.49 -8.65
N PHE A 134 -5.14 -1.63 -7.45
CA PHE A 134 -4.94 -2.85 -6.66
C PHE A 134 -5.44 -4.08 -7.40
N HIS A 135 -6.62 -4.01 -8.00
CA HIS A 135 -7.20 -5.11 -8.75
C HIS A 135 -6.31 -5.54 -9.92
N GLN A 136 -5.77 -4.59 -10.70
CA GLN A 136 -4.81 -4.90 -11.77
C GLN A 136 -3.51 -5.50 -11.23
N GLU A 137 -2.86 -4.85 -10.27
CA GLU A 137 -1.52 -5.24 -9.83
C GLU A 137 -1.53 -6.57 -9.05
N ALA A 138 -2.61 -6.84 -8.31
CA ALA A 138 -2.80 -8.11 -7.64
C ALA A 138 -3.01 -9.26 -8.63
N GLN A 139 -3.78 -9.06 -9.71
CA GLN A 139 -3.94 -10.05 -10.78
C GLN A 139 -2.61 -10.36 -11.47
N ILE A 140 -1.84 -9.33 -11.82
CA ILE A 140 -0.53 -9.48 -12.45
C ILE A 140 0.40 -10.31 -11.54
N LEU A 141 0.46 -9.96 -10.25
CA LEU A 141 1.30 -10.67 -9.30
C LEU A 141 0.83 -12.13 -9.10
N ALA A 142 -0.48 -12.35 -8.97
CA ALA A 142 -1.06 -13.68 -8.79
C ALA A 142 -0.74 -14.59 -9.99
N GLN A 143 -0.96 -14.10 -11.21
CA GLN A 143 -0.62 -14.83 -12.43
C GLN A 143 0.87 -15.16 -12.50
N LYS A 144 1.74 -14.20 -12.18
CA LYS A 144 3.19 -14.36 -12.20
C LYS A 144 3.69 -15.39 -11.19
N MET A 145 3.10 -15.40 -10.00
CA MET A 145 3.53 -16.23 -8.89
C MET A 145 2.78 -17.57 -8.79
N GLY A 146 1.73 -17.76 -9.60
CA GLY A 146 0.85 -18.92 -9.51
C GLY A 146 0.00 -18.93 -8.23
N PHE A 147 -0.39 -17.76 -7.75
CA PHE A 147 -1.29 -17.62 -6.59
C PHE A 147 -2.74 -17.51 -7.01
N ASP A 148 -3.64 -17.89 -6.11
CA ASP A 148 -5.07 -17.66 -6.28
C ASP A 148 -5.40 -16.20 -5.98
N TYR A 149 -6.20 -15.59 -6.85
CA TYR A 149 -6.77 -14.27 -6.65
C TYR A 149 -8.27 -14.31 -6.88
N ASP A 150 -9.04 -13.95 -5.85
CA ASP A 150 -10.50 -13.99 -5.89
C ASP A 150 -11.05 -12.78 -6.66
N MET A 151 -11.22 -12.95 -7.96
CA MET A 151 -11.80 -11.94 -8.84
C MET A 151 -13.25 -11.62 -8.47
N GLU A 152 -14.04 -12.62 -8.08
CA GLU A 152 -15.45 -12.45 -7.78
C GLU A 152 -15.64 -11.55 -6.55
N VAL A 153 -14.81 -11.73 -5.52
CA VAL A 153 -14.81 -10.83 -4.36
C VAL A 153 -14.38 -9.42 -4.75
N ALA A 154 -13.31 -9.28 -5.55
CA ALA A 154 -12.83 -7.97 -6.00
C ALA A 154 -13.91 -7.19 -6.77
N GLU A 155 -14.54 -7.81 -7.76
CA GLU A 155 -15.59 -7.21 -8.59
C GLU A 155 -16.80 -6.80 -7.75
N LYS A 156 -17.29 -7.68 -6.86
CA LYS A 156 -18.40 -7.37 -5.94
C LYS A 156 -18.08 -6.20 -5.00
N MET A 157 -16.82 -6.07 -4.58
CA MET A 157 -16.41 -4.98 -3.70
C MET A 157 -16.32 -3.64 -4.43
N ILE A 158 -15.88 -3.64 -5.70
CA ILE A 158 -15.93 -2.47 -6.59
C ILE A 158 -17.38 -2.04 -6.82
N GLU A 159 -18.25 -2.97 -7.22
CA GLU A 159 -19.69 -2.70 -7.39
C GLU A 159 -20.32 -2.15 -6.12
N TYR A 160 -20.03 -2.77 -4.96
CA TYR A 160 -20.51 -2.29 -3.66
C TYR A 160 -20.09 -0.84 -3.41
N ALA A 161 -18.83 -0.49 -3.66
CA ALA A 161 -18.32 0.86 -3.43
C ALA A 161 -19.06 1.88 -4.32
N GLU A 162 -19.20 1.59 -5.61
CA GLU A 162 -19.90 2.44 -6.56
C GLU A 162 -21.38 2.63 -6.18
N GLU A 163 -22.10 1.55 -5.89
CA GLU A 163 -23.51 1.61 -5.50
C GLU A 163 -23.74 2.42 -4.23
N ARG A 164 -22.89 2.20 -3.21
CA ARG A 164 -23.02 2.89 -1.93
C ARG A 164 -22.71 4.37 -2.03
N VAL A 165 -21.62 4.74 -2.69
CA VAL A 165 -21.25 6.14 -2.91
C VAL A 165 -22.30 6.84 -3.76
N LYS A 166 -22.82 6.21 -4.82
CA LYS A 166 -23.88 6.81 -5.64
C LYS A 166 -25.16 7.06 -4.82
N LYS A 167 -25.51 6.13 -3.93
CA LYS A 167 -26.74 6.21 -3.14
C LYS A 167 -26.65 7.17 -1.94
N PHE A 168 -25.48 7.29 -1.32
CA PHE A 168 -25.32 8.00 -0.04
C PHE A 168 -24.23 9.07 -0.04
N GLY A 169 -23.35 9.08 -1.04
CA GLY A 169 -22.20 9.99 -1.14
C GLY A 169 -22.54 11.38 -1.70
N ASN A 170 -23.63 11.53 -2.47
CA ASN A 170 -23.98 12.77 -3.18
C ASN A 170 -25.02 13.67 -2.50
N ASN A 171 -25.30 13.48 -1.20
CA ASN A 171 -26.15 14.39 -0.41
C ASN A 171 -25.33 15.34 0.46
#